data_AF-A0A9C6WW18-F1
#
_entry.id   AF-A0A9C6WW18-F1
#
_cell.length_a   1.000
_cell.length_b   1.000
_cell.length_c   1.000
_cell.angle_alpha   90.00
_cell.angle_beta   90.00
_cell.angle_gamma   90.00
#
_symmetry.space_group_name_H-M   'P 1'
#
loop_
_entity.id
_entity.type
_entity.pdbx_description
1 polymer ?
#
loop_
_entity_poly.entity_id
_entity_poly.type
_entity_poly.pdbx_seq_one_letter_code
_entity_poly.pdbx_strand_id
1 'polypeptide(L)'
;MWNHAFRVTYRLILREKELHCHVQVVNPSRDRELCFQLLLHTYLKVPDVTRCQVTGLRGCTFTDTTREHAVYQEASEGVQVTEWTDRVYRNTPPEHIVTNVVSGRKMRVLKYNLADTVLWNPWSQDVQRLADLGAEEYRSMLCVEPGQVSAPVMLLPGTAYEGSMMLQVM
;
A
#
# COMPACT_ATOMS: atom_id res chain seq x y z
N MET A 1 7.18 -15.29 17.97
CA MET A 1 6.16 -14.53 18.73
C MET A 1 6.75 -13.18 19.14
N TRP A 2 5.94 -12.11 19.15
CA TRP A 2 6.36 -10.73 19.44
C TRP A 2 5.66 -10.25 20.72
N ASN A 3 6.42 -10.05 21.81
CA ASN A 3 5.87 -9.82 23.16
C ASN A 3 5.87 -8.32 23.53
N HIS A 4 5.05 -7.53 22.84
CA HIS A 4 4.86 -6.11 23.10
C HIS A 4 3.38 -5.80 23.37
N ALA A 5 3.11 -4.92 24.33
CA ALA A 5 1.77 -4.42 24.55
C ALA A 5 1.45 -3.34 23.51
N PHE A 6 0.31 -3.44 22.85
CA PHE A 6 -0.20 -2.44 21.92
C PHE A 6 -1.72 -2.49 21.87
N ARG A 7 -2.34 -1.41 21.40
CA ARG A 7 -3.76 -1.39 21.03
C ARG A 7 -3.89 -0.83 19.62
N VAL A 8 -4.55 -1.58 18.73
CA VAL A 8 -4.92 -1.08 17.39
C VAL A 8 -6.41 -0.84 17.33
N THR A 9 -6.79 0.33 16.83
CA THR A 9 -8.17 0.64 16.44
C THR A 9 -8.21 0.79 14.93
N TYR A 10 -9.07 0.04 14.25
CA TYR A 10 -9.32 0.19 12.82
C TYR A 10 -10.77 0.63 12.59
N ARG A 11 -10.94 1.81 11.97
CA ARG A 11 -12.26 2.40 11.68
C ARG A 11 -12.47 2.48 10.18
N LEU A 12 -13.59 1.94 9.74
CA LEU A 12 -14.06 2.01 8.36
C LEU A 12 -15.26 2.96 8.27
N ILE A 13 -15.25 3.85 7.29
CA ILE A 13 -16.40 4.72 6.98
C ILE A 13 -16.70 4.56 5.49
N LEU A 14 -17.91 4.06 5.21
CA LEU A 14 -18.41 3.92 3.85
C LEU A 14 -19.30 5.12 3.50
N ARG A 15 -18.99 5.78 2.40
CA ARG A 15 -19.81 6.81 1.75
C ARG A 15 -20.14 6.34 0.33
N GLU A 16 -21.04 7.04 -0.35
CA GLU A 16 -21.54 6.65 -1.68
C GLU A 16 -20.42 6.32 -2.69
N LYS A 17 -19.35 7.12 -2.72
CA LYS A 17 -18.22 6.95 -3.64
C LYS A 17 -16.87 6.77 -2.94
N GLU A 18 -16.86 6.66 -1.61
CA GLU A 18 -15.62 6.68 -0.83
C GLU A 18 -15.60 5.61 0.25
N LEU A 19 -14.45 4.97 0.42
CA LEU A 19 -14.13 4.13 1.58
C LEU A 19 -12.98 4.78 2.34
N HIS A 20 -13.22 5.14 3.59
CA HIS A 20 -12.20 5.68 4.48
C HIS A 20 -11.76 4.60 5.47
N CYS A 21 -10.45 4.44 5.58
CA CYS A 21 -9.79 3.46 6.43
C CYS A 21 -8.84 4.21 7.37
N HIS A 22 -9.17 4.28 8.66
CA HIS A 22 -8.34 4.94 9.67
C HIS A 22 -7.78 3.91 10.64
N VAL A 23 -6.47 3.93 10.84
CA VAL A 23 -5.78 3.08 11.81
C VAL A 23 -5.15 3.95 12.88
N GLN A 24 -5.37 3.59 14.14
CA GLN A 24 -4.65 4.15 15.28
C GLN A 24 -3.93 3.04 16.02
N VAL A 25 -2.64 3.23 16.29
CA VAL A 25 -1.83 2.34 17.14
C VAL A 25 -1.45 3.11 18.40
N VAL A 26 -1.74 2.55 19.56
CA VAL A 26 -1.40 3.12 20.87
C VAL A 26 -0.38 2.23 21.55
N ASN A 27 0.66 2.84 22.11
CA ASN A 27 1.58 2.18 23.03
C ASN A 27 1.08 2.39 24.49
N PRO A 28 0.42 1.39 25.11
CA PRO A 28 -0.07 1.52 26.48
C PRO A 28 1.03 1.31 27.54
N SER A 29 2.26 0.99 27.12
CA SER A 29 3.39 0.80 28.03
C SER A 29 3.69 2.09 28.79
N ARG A 30 4.28 1.95 29.98
CA ARG A 30 4.75 3.06 30.81
C ARG A 30 6.24 3.33 30.67
N ASP A 31 7.00 2.33 30.20
CA ASP A 31 8.46 2.30 30.27
C ASP A 31 9.13 1.71 29.02
N ARG A 32 8.36 1.17 28.07
CA ARG A 32 8.89 0.55 26.84
C ARG A 32 8.37 1.24 25.59
N GLU A 33 9.25 1.43 24.63
CA GLU A 33 8.90 1.87 23.29
C GLU A 33 8.22 0.74 22.49
N LEU A 34 7.40 1.14 21.52
CA LEU A 34 6.78 0.26 20.56
C LEU A 34 7.33 0.59 19.17
N CYS A 35 8.09 -0.34 18.60
CA CYS A 35 8.63 -0.26 17.24
C CYS A 35 7.80 -1.14 16.31
N PHE A 36 7.24 -0.56 15.25
CA PHE A 36 6.42 -1.31 14.29
C PHE A 36 6.42 -0.66 12.90
N GLN A 37 6.01 -1.43 11.91
CA GLN A 37 5.63 -0.94 10.59
C GLN A 37 4.11 -1.08 10.44
N LEU A 38 3.51 -0.26 9.59
CA LEU A 38 2.07 -0.31 9.32
C LEU A 38 1.82 -0.15 7.83
N LEU A 39 0.96 -0.99 7.26
CA LEU A 39 0.59 -0.91 5.86
C LEU A 39 -0.85 -1.39 5.66
N LEU A 40 -1.56 -0.76 4.73
CA LEU A 40 -2.88 -1.16 4.28
C LEU A 40 -2.77 -1.91 2.94
N HIS A 41 -2.74 -3.24 3.00
CA HIS A 41 -2.50 -4.13 1.85
C HIS A 41 -3.70 -4.19 0.90
N THR A 42 -3.90 -3.11 0.16
CA THR A 42 -5.15 -2.83 -0.54
C THR A 42 -5.14 -3.42 -1.95
N TYR A 43 -5.93 -4.47 -2.15
CA TYR A 43 -6.17 -5.09 -3.45
C TYR A 43 -7.24 -4.32 -4.22
N LEU A 44 -6.86 -3.67 -5.32
CA LEU A 44 -7.81 -3.03 -6.22
C LEU A 44 -8.23 -4.01 -7.32
N LYS A 45 -9.54 -4.22 -7.48
CA LYS A 45 -10.08 -4.99 -8.60
C LYS A 45 -9.93 -4.19 -9.90
N VAL A 46 -9.24 -4.79 -10.87
CA VAL A 46 -9.02 -4.24 -12.20
C VAL A 46 -9.47 -5.27 -13.26
N PRO A 47 -9.90 -4.83 -14.45
CA PRO A 47 -10.23 -5.75 -15.54
C PRO A 47 -8.97 -6.41 -16.14
N ASP A 48 -7.86 -5.67 -16.19
CA ASP A 48 -6.56 -6.11 -16.70
C ASP A 48 -5.47 -5.21 -16.12
N VAL A 49 -4.59 -5.77 -15.29
CA VAL A 49 -3.49 -5.05 -14.64
C VAL A 49 -2.52 -4.41 -15.63
N THR A 50 -2.32 -5.01 -16.80
CA THR A 50 -1.40 -4.49 -17.83
C THR A 50 -1.90 -3.20 -18.47
N ARG A 51 -3.19 -2.90 -18.30
CA ARG A 51 -3.85 -1.70 -18.81
C ARG A 51 -4.05 -0.63 -17.75
N CYS A 52 -3.52 -0.85 -16.54
CA CYS A 52 -3.60 0.09 -15.44
C CYS A 52 -2.34 0.98 -15.40
N GLN A 53 -2.51 2.22 -14.97
CA GLN A 53 -1.41 3.13 -14.67
C GLN A 53 -1.61 3.71 -13.27
N VAL A 54 -0.52 3.77 -12.50
CA VAL A 54 -0.47 4.46 -11.21
C VAL A 54 0.32 5.75 -11.35
N THR A 55 -0.31 6.89 -11.09
CA THR A 55 0.35 8.21 -11.17
C THR A 55 0.73 8.75 -9.78
N GLY A 56 1.57 9.79 -9.76
CA GLY A 56 2.02 10.43 -8.52
C GLY A 56 3.27 9.77 -7.91
N LEU A 57 3.96 8.92 -8.66
CA LEU A 57 5.19 8.24 -8.23
C LEU A 57 6.44 8.74 -8.99
N ARG A 58 6.29 9.57 -10.02
CA ARG A 58 7.43 10.13 -10.77
C ARG A 58 8.39 10.85 -9.83
N GLY A 59 9.67 10.54 -9.95
CA GLY A 59 10.75 11.11 -9.14
C GLY A 59 10.92 10.43 -7.78
N CYS A 60 9.98 9.60 -7.33
CA CYS A 60 10.12 8.84 -6.09
C CYS A 60 11.20 7.75 -6.24
N THR A 61 11.96 7.56 -5.16
CA THR A 61 12.88 6.42 -5.03
C THR A 61 12.11 5.19 -4.58
N PHE A 62 12.40 4.03 -5.17
CA PHE A 62 11.82 2.77 -4.74
C PHE A 62 12.86 1.66 -4.62
N THR A 63 12.56 0.70 -3.76
CA THR A 63 13.26 -0.59 -3.67
C THR A 63 12.44 -1.65 -4.38
N ASP A 64 13.05 -2.40 -5.30
CA ASP A 64 12.42 -3.52 -5.99
C ASP A 64 12.89 -4.85 -5.36
N THR A 65 12.00 -5.51 -4.61
CA THR A 65 12.34 -6.76 -3.90
C THR A 65 12.53 -7.93 -4.87
N THR A 66 11.96 -7.85 -6.07
CA THR A 66 12.11 -8.86 -7.13
C THR A 66 13.48 -8.80 -7.80
N ARG A 67 14.25 -7.72 -7.53
CA ARG A 67 15.58 -7.46 -8.11
C ARG A 67 16.64 -7.25 -7.03
N GLU A 68 16.75 -8.21 -6.12
CA GLU A 68 17.76 -8.21 -5.04
C GLU A 68 17.72 -6.94 -4.18
N HIS A 69 16.53 -6.36 -3.96
CA HIS A 69 16.34 -5.10 -3.26
C HIS A 69 17.10 -3.90 -3.88
N ALA A 70 17.34 -3.94 -5.19
CA ALA A 70 17.93 -2.83 -5.92
C ALA A 70 17.08 -1.55 -5.78
N VAL A 71 17.77 -0.41 -5.76
CA VAL A 71 17.16 0.91 -5.58
C VAL A 71 17.15 1.66 -6.92
N TYR A 72 15.99 2.20 -7.26
CA TYR A 72 15.74 2.93 -8.49
C TYR A 72 15.05 4.26 -8.22
N GLN A 73 15.01 5.12 -9.22
CA GLN A 73 14.16 6.31 -9.24
C GLN A 73 13.15 6.19 -10.37
N GLU A 74 11.88 6.43 -10.07
CA GLU A 74 10.80 6.33 -11.06
C GLU A 74 10.86 7.48 -12.05
N ALA A 75 10.99 7.15 -13.33
CA ALA A 75 11.05 8.14 -14.40
C ALA A 75 9.68 8.36 -15.07
N SER A 76 8.77 7.38 -14.98
CA SER A 76 7.47 7.40 -15.64
C SER A 76 6.47 8.33 -14.94
N GLU A 77 5.65 9.03 -15.71
CA GLU A 77 4.47 9.76 -15.22
C GLU A 77 3.37 8.82 -14.71
N GLY A 78 3.31 7.62 -15.27
CA GLY A 78 2.33 6.59 -14.93
C GLY A 78 2.99 5.22 -14.92
N VAL A 79 3.13 4.63 -13.74
CA VAL A 79 3.73 3.30 -13.56
C VAL A 79 2.76 2.27 -14.11
N GLN A 80 3.24 1.47 -15.06
CA GLN A 80 2.53 0.29 -15.57
C GLN A 80 3.13 -0.96 -14.94
N VAL A 81 2.27 -1.92 -14.60
CA VAL A 81 2.66 -3.21 -14.04
C VAL A 81 2.51 -4.27 -15.13
N THR A 82 3.63 -4.64 -15.75
CA THR A 82 3.70 -5.56 -16.89
C THR A 82 4.55 -6.80 -16.62
N GLU A 83 5.00 -6.96 -15.37
CA GLU A 83 5.86 -8.03 -14.89
C GLU A 83 5.59 -8.25 -13.39
N TRP A 84 6.21 -9.28 -12.82
CA TRP A 84 6.24 -9.45 -11.37
C TRP A 84 6.78 -8.17 -10.72
N THR A 85 5.95 -7.56 -9.89
CA THR A 85 6.23 -6.26 -9.29
C THR A 85 6.04 -6.38 -7.80
N ASP A 86 7.06 -5.99 -7.05
CA ASP A 86 7.01 -5.81 -5.61
C ASP A 86 7.96 -4.65 -5.26
N ARG A 87 7.40 -3.44 -5.26
CA ARG A 87 8.15 -2.18 -5.21
C ARG A 87 7.69 -1.33 -4.06
N VAL A 88 8.62 -0.96 -3.18
CA VAL A 88 8.39 -0.05 -2.06
C VAL A 88 8.84 1.35 -2.44
N TYR A 89 7.91 2.21 -2.83
CA TYR A 89 8.17 3.63 -3.09
C TYR A 89 8.23 4.41 -1.78
N ARG A 90 9.31 5.16 -1.56
CA ARG A 90 9.59 5.85 -0.29
C ARG A 90 9.14 7.30 -0.35
N ASN A 91 8.60 7.81 0.76
CA ASN A 91 8.24 9.23 0.93
C ASN A 91 7.43 9.78 -0.25
N THR A 92 6.40 9.07 -0.68
CA THR A 92 5.60 9.45 -1.84
C THR A 92 4.60 10.56 -1.50
N PRO A 93 4.14 11.32 -2.50
CA PRO A 93 3.00 12.23 -2.34
C PRO A 93 1.78 11.53 -1.72
N PRO A 94 0.90 12.27 -1.04
CA PRO A 94 -0.27 11.69 -0.38
C PRO A 94 -1.33 11.19 -1.36
N GLU A 95 -1.28 11.56 -2.65
CA GLU A 95 -2.30 11.20 -3.63
C GLU A 95 -1.73 10.39 -4.79
N HIS A 96 -2.43 9.31 -5.13
CA HIS A 96 -2.18 8.47 -6.31
C HIS A 96 -3.47 8.24 -7.08
N ILE A 97 -3.41 8.24 -8.40
CA ILE A 97 -4.54 7.87 -9.26
C ILE A 97 -4.20 6.56 -9.98
N VAL A 98 -5.09 5.59 -9.83
CA VAL A 98 -5.03 4.30 -10.54
C VAL A 98 -6.07 4.34 -11.66
N THR A 99 -5.62 4.22 -12.90
CA THR A 99 -6.51 4.20 -14.07
C THR A 99 -7.05 2.81 -14.35
N ASN A 100 -8.15 2.75 -15.10
CA ASN A 100 -8.77 1.53 -15.58
C ASN A 100 -9.14 0.55 -14.44
N VAL A 101 -9.57 1.08 -13.29
CA VAL A 101 -10.24 0.26 -12.26
C VAL A 101 -11.69 -0.01 -12.65
N VAL A 102 -12.41 -0.84 -11.89
CA VAL A 102 -13.88 -1.07 -11.93
C VAL A 102 -14.63 -0.38 -13.10
N SER A 103 -14.85 -1.13 -14.18
CA SER A 103 -15.56 -0.67 -15.39
C SER A 103 -14.88 0.49 -16.15
N GLY A 104 -13.55 0.59 -16.08
CA GLY A 104 -12.75 1.59 -16.81
C GLY A 104 -12.63 2.94 -16.10
N ARG A 105 -13.10 3.05 -14.86
CA ARG A 105 -13.04 4.26 -14.03
C ARG A 105 -11.62 4.49 -13.47
N LYS A 106 -11.46 5.57 -12.71
CA LYS A 106 -10.24 5.83 -11.95
C LYS A 106 -10.50 5.62 -10.45
N MET A 107 -9.50 5.09 -9.75
CA MET A 107 -9.48 5.04 -8.29
C MET A 107 -8.50 6.10 -7.81
N ARG A 108 -8.97 7.02 -6.98
CA ARG A 108 -8.11 7.91 -6.22
C ARG A 108 -7.77 7.24 -4.90
N VAL A 109 -6.49 7.14 -4.61
CA VAL A 109 -5.94 6.68 -3.33
C VAL A 109 -5.32 7.90 -2.66
N LEU A 110 -5.92 8.35 -1.55
CA LEU A 110 -5.41 9.45 -0.74
C LEU A 110 -4.96 8.90 0.61
N LYS A 111 -3.72 9.16 1.01
CA LYS A 111 -3.14 8.70 2.26
C LYS A 111 -2.73 9.85 3.16
N TYR A 112 -2.79 9.60 4.46
CA TYR A 112 -2.35 10.53 5.51
C TYR A 112 -1.45 9.81 6.50
N ASN A 113 -0.31 10.44 6.80
CA ASN A 113 0.72 9.95 7.72
C ASN A 113 1.25 8.54 7.41
N LEU A 114 1.11 8.07 6.17
CA LEU A 114 1.67 6.84 5.64
C LEU A 114 2.67 7.24 4.56
N ALA A 115 3.97 7.27 4.88
CA ALA A 115 4.99 7.90 4.03
C ALA A 115 5.23 7.15 2.71
N ASP A 116 5.03 5.84 2.71
CA ASP A 116 5.38 4.95 1.60
C ASP A 116 4.16 4.47 0.84
N THR A 117 4.39 3.99 -0.38
CA THR A 117 3.39 3.31 -1.20
C THR A 117 4.03 2.05 -1.80
N VAL A 118 3.45 0.88 -1.53
CA VAL A 118 3.88 -0.36 -2.17
C VAL A 118 3.01 -0.62 -3.39
N LEU A 119 3.65 -1.00 -4.50
CA LEU A 119 2.98 -1.58 -5.66
C LEU A 119 3.32 -3.07 -5.72
N TRP A 120 2.29 -3.90 -5.76
CA TRP A 120 2.48 -5.34 -5.81
C TRP A 120 1.54 -6.03 -6.81
N ASN A 121 2.10 -6.96 -7.58
CA ASN A 121 1.41 -7.94 -8.39
C ASN A 121 2.31 -9.17 -8.56
N PRO A 122 1.86 -10.39 -8.19
CA PRO A 122 2.70 -11.59 -8.15
C PRO A 122 3.04 -12.13 -9.55
N TRP A 123 2.30 -11.70 -10.57
CA TRP A 123 2.40 -12.23 -11.93
C TRP A 123 2.19 -13.76 -12.00
N SER A 124 2.36 -14.34 -13.19
CA SER A 124 2.00 -15.74 -13.47
C SER A 124 2.87 -16.79 -12.79
N GLN A 125 4.13 -16.47 -12.47
CA GLN A 125 5.06 -17.42 -11.85
C GLN A 125 4.87 -17.47 -10.33
N ASP A 126 4.73 -16.32 -9.67
CA ASP A 126 4.67 -16.27 -8.21
C ASP A 126 3.26 -16.61 -7.68
N VAL A 127 2.20 -16.31 -8.45
CA VAL A 127 0.81 -16.65 -8.06
C VAL A 127 0.61 -18.15 -7.81
N GLN A 128 1.37 -19.02 -8.48
CA GLN A 128 1.28 -20.48 -8.28
C GLN A 128 1.72 -20.92 -6.88
N ARG A 129 2.45 -20.05 -6.16
CA ARG A 129 2.91 -20.28 -4.79
C ARG A 129 1.90 -19.79 -3.75
N LEU A 130 0.88 -19.03 -4.17
CA LEU A 130 -0.17 -18.48 -3.33
C LEU A 130 -1.37 -19.43 -3.37
N ALA A 131 -1.50 -20.26 -2.33
CA ALA A 131 -2.56 -21.26 -2.26
C ALA A 131 -3.98 -20.67 -2.20
N ASP A 132 -4.09 -19.39 -1.85
CA ASP A 132 -5.33 -18.62 -1.68
C ASP A 132 -5.63 -17.69 -2.86
N LEU A 133 -4.81 -17.69 -3.92
CA LEU A 133 -5.01 -16.89 -5.14
C LEU A 133 -5.05 -17.81 -6.37
N GLY A 134 -6.10 -17.68 -7.19
CA GLY A 134 -6.24 -18.45 -8.42
C GLY A 134 -5.14 -18.10 -9.45
N ALA A 135 -4.74 -19.08 -10.26
CA ALA A 135 -3.58 -18.96 -11.18
C ALA A 135 -3.63 -17.76 -12.15
N GLU A 136 -4.83 -17.27 -12.49
CA GLU A 136 -5.03 -16.13 -13.39
C GLU A 136 -5.51 -14.87 -12.66
N GLU A 137 -5.73 -14.92 -11.35
CA GLU A 137 -6.34 -13.82 -10.60
C GLU A 137 -5.43 -12.60 -10.50
N TYR A 138 -4.10 -12.80 -10.63
CA TYR A 138 -3.10 -11.73 -10.73
C TYR A 138 -3.44 -10.73 -11.84
N ARG A 139 -4.09 -11.17 -12.94
CA ARG A 139 -4.47 -10.29 -14.06
C ARG A 139 -5.53 -9.27 -13.66
N SER A 140 -6.35 -9.60 -12.67
CA SER A 140 -7.52 -8.85 -12.27
C SER A 140 -7.35 -8.05 -10.97
N MET A 141 -6.11 -7.94 -10.49
CA MET A 141 -5.78 -7.20 -9.28
C MET A 141 -4.53 -6.35 -9.45
N LEU A 142 -4.50 -5.24 -8.72
CA LEU A 142 -3.29 -4.46 -8.49
C LEU A 142 -3.30 -4.03 -7.02
N CYS A 143 -2.23 -4.32 -6.29
CA CYS A 143 -2.09 -3.78 -4.96
C CYS A 143 -1.44 -2.40 -5.03
N VAL A 144 -2.08 -1.44 -4.36
CA VAL A 144 -1.57 -0.08 -4.12
C VAL A 144 -1.72 0.18 -2.64
N GLU A 145 -0.62 0.15 -1.92
CA GLU A 145 -0.64 -0.07 -0.49
C GLU A 145 0.02 1.10 0.25
N PRO A 146 -0.77 2.05 0.76
CA PRO A 146 -0.26 3.08 1.65
C PRO A 146 0.32 2.45 2.92
N GLY A 147 1.54 2.85 3.28
CA GLY A 147 2.21 2.32 4.46
C GLY A 147 3.29 3.22 5.05
N GLN A 148 3.86 2.77 6.15
CA GLN A 148 5.07 3.24 6.80
C GLN A 148 5.94 2.00 7.03
N VAL A 149 6.76 1.68 6.03
CA VAL A 149 7.46 0.40 5.88
C VAL A 149 8.92 0.57 5.51
N SER A 150 9.31 1.68 4.89
CA SER A 150 10.71 1.97 4.59
C SER A 150 11.51 2.33 5.85
N ALA A 151 10.82 2.85 6.87
CA ALA A 151 11.33 3.05 8.22
C ALA A 151 10.23 2.72 9.26
N PRO A 152 10.60 2.15 10.42
CA PRO A 152 9.61 1.84 11.45
C PRO A 152 9.10 3.11 12.15
N VAL A 153 7.86 3.04 12.63
CA VAL A 153 7.33 3.96 13.64
C VAL A 153 7.90 3.58 15.00
N MET A 154 8.45 4.58 15.70
CA MET A 154 8.86 4.46 17.10
C MET A 154 7.87 5.24 17.97
N LEU A 155 7.07 4.53 18.76
CA LEU A 155 6.17 5.16 19.74
C LEU A 155 6.73 5.08 21.15
N LEU A 156 6.91 6.26 21.75
CA LEU A 156 7.22 6.39 23.17
C LEU A 156 6.06 5.86 24.05
N PRO A 157 6.33 5.48 25.31
CA PRO A 157 5.31 5.10 26.28
C PRO A 157 4.13 6.08 26.33
N GLY A 158 2.90 5.56 26.28
CA GLY A 158 1.67 6.36 26.37
C GLY A 158 1.29 7.15 25.13
N THR A 159 2.06 7.07 24.03
CA THR A 159 1.79 7.82 22.79
C THR A 159 1.04 6.99 21.75
N ALA A 160 0.55 7.67 20.71
CA ALA A 160 -0.21 7.07 19.64
C ALA A 160 0.28 7.52 18.26
N TYR A 161 0.09 6.65 17.28
CA TYR A 161 0.28 6.89 15.86
C TYR A 161 -1.05 6.73 15.14
N GLU A 162 -1.34 7.63 14.20
CA GLU A 162 -2.52 7.57 13.35
C GLU A 162 -2.12 7.62 11.90
N GLY A 163 -2.70 6.76 11.08
CA GLY A 163 -2.57 6.77 9.63
C GLY A 163 -3.91 6.48 8.97
N SER A 164 -4.11 6.96 7.76
CA SER A 164 -5.34 6.65 7.03
C SER A 164 -5.16 6.57 5.53
N MET A 165 -6.09 5.85 4.90
CA MET A 165 -6.29 5.80 3.46
C MET A 165 -7.75 6.13 3.17
N MET A 166 -7.98 6.88 2.11
CA MET A 166 -9.29 7.06 1.48
C MET A 166 -9.19 6.55 0.04
N LEU A 167 -10.14 5.70 -0.33
CA LEU A 167 -10.35 5.23 -1.69
C LEU A 167 -11.59 5.92 -2.26
N GLN A 168 -11.47 6.57 -3.41
CA GLN A 168 -12.59 7.24 -4.09
C GLN A 168 -12.67 6.79 -5.54
N VAL A 169 -13.85 6.32 -5.94
CA VAL A 169 -14.14 6.02 -7.34
C VAL A 169 -14.51 7.32 -8.06
N MET A 170 -13.76 7.64 -9.11
CA MET A 170 -13.95 8.84 -9.95
C MET A 170 -14.75 8.53 -11.21
#